data_AF-A0A929YIZ5-F1
#
_entry.id   AF-A0A929YIZ5-F1
#
_cell.length_a   1.000
_cell.length_b   1.000
_cell.length_c   1.000
_cell.angle_alpha   90.00
_cell.angle_beta   90.00
_cell.angle_gamma   90.00
#
_symmetry.space_group_name_H-M   'P 1'
#
loop_
_entity.id
_entity.type
_entity.pdbx_description
1 polymer ?
#
loop_
_entity_poly.entity_id
_entity_poly.type
_entity_poly.pdbx_seq_one_letter_code
_entity_poly.pdbx_strand_id
1 'polypeptide(L)'
;MAYNLKENLLRKERLSGGHRMCAGCGSPVAVRTVLRQLEPEDKAVVCSATSCLEVSTFMYPYTAWQDSFIHNAFENAAATLSGAETAYRALKKRGKIDDTYKFIAFGGDGGTYDIGFQSLSGAMERGHDMVYVCYDNEAYMNTGIQRSSSTPHFADTTTSPVGKVVPGKLQNKKDLTAIIAAHNIPYVAQSTFIGNFK
;
A
#
# COMPACT_ATOMS: atom_id res chain seq x y z
N MET A 1 -10.40 -9.65 20.97
CA MET A 1 -10.89 -10.94 20.42
C MET A 1 -9.80 -11.52 19.53
N ALA A 2 -9.65 -12.84 19.47
CA ALA A 2 -8.75 -13.48 18.50
C ALA A 2 -9.29 -13.29 17.08
N TYR A 3 -8.39 -13.16 16.09
CA TYR A 3 -8.78 -13.03 14.68
C TYR A 3 -9.58 -14.25 14.21
N ASN A 4 -10.75 -14.03 13.62
CA ASN A 4 -11.57 -15.07 13.01
C ASN A 4 -11.67 -14.85 11.49
N LEU A 5 -11.01 -15.72 10.72
CA LEU A 5 -10.98 -15.63 9.26
C LEU A 5 -12.39 -15.72 8.67
N LYS A 6 -13.22 -16.66 9.14
CA LYS A 6 -14.58 -16.88 8.58
C LYS A 6 -15.43 -15.63 8.75
N GLU A 7 -15.45 -15.04 9.93
CA GLU A 7 -16.17 -13.79 10.19
C GLU A 7 -15.63 -12.64 9.34
N ASN A 8 -14.30 -12.56 9.19
CA ASN A 8 -13.70 -11.53 8.36
C ASN A 8 -14.10 -11.64 6.88
N LEU A 9 -14.13 -12.87 6.33
CA LEU A 9 -14.54 -13.13 4.95
C LEU A 9 -16.02 -12.78 4.71
N LEU A 10 -16.86 -12.75 5.75
CA LEU A 10 -18.27 -12.34 5.66
C LEU A 10 -18.46 -10.81 5.68
N ARG A 11 -17.43 -10.02 6.03
CA ARG A 11 -17.50 -8.56 5.98
C ARG A 11 -17.57 -8.09 4.52
N LYS A 12 -18.31 -6.99 4.29
CA LYS A 12 -18.53 -6.39 2.97
C LYS A 12 -17.20 -6.14 2.25
N GLU A 13 -17.13 -6.57 0.99
CA GLU A 13 -15.97 -6.31 0.14
C GLU A 13 -15.98 -4.87 -0.38
N ARG A 14 -14.87 -4.15 -0.16
CA ARG A 14 -14.67 -2.74 -0.58
C ARG A 14 -13.75 -2.59 -1.80
N LEU A 15 -13.12 -3.69 -2.23
CA LEU A 15 -12.41 -3.82 -3.50
C LEU A 15 -13.08 -4.94 -4.31
N SER A 16 -13.95 -4.57 -5.24
CA SER A 16 -14.78 -5.50 -6.00
C SER A 16 -13.96 -6.44 -6.90
N GLY A 17 -14.62 -7.46 -7.44
CA GLY A 17 -14.12 -8.16 -8.63
C GLY A 17 -14.12 -7.26 -9.87
N GLY A 18 -13.59 -7.76 -10.99
CA GLY A 18 -13.57 -7.03 -12.27
C GLY A 18 -12.33 -6.15 -12.49
N HIS A 19 -11.19 -6.51 -11.91
CA HIS A 19 -9.88 -5.90 -12.16
C HIS A 19 -8.98 -6.82 -12.99
N ARG A 20 -7.88 -6.29 -13.54
CA ARG A 20 -6.95 -7.04 -14.43
C ARG A 20 -5.71 -7.56 -13.71
N MET A 21 -5.81 -7.81 -12.42
CA MET A 21 -4.72 -8.42 -11.66
C MET A 21 -4.50 -9.86 -12.13
N CYS A 22 -3.26 -10.34 -12.09
CA CYS A 22 -2.93 -11.71 -12.48
C CYS A 22 -3.76 -12.74 -11.69
N ALA A 23 -4.04 -13.89 -12.31
CA ALA A 23 -4.68 -15.00 -11.61
C ALA A 23 -3.82 -15.44 -10.41
N GLY A 24 -4.41 -15.48 -9.22
CA GLY A 24 -3.69 -15.78 -7.97
C GLY A 24 -2.83 -14.64 -7.43
N CYS A 25 -2.98 -13.41 -7.93
CA CYS A 25 -2.21 -12.27 -7.42
C CYS A 25 -2.47 -12.04 -5.92
N GLY A 26 -1.40 -11.88 -5.14
CA GLY A 26 -1.47 -11.60 -3.71
C GLY A 26 -1.89 -10.17 -3.37
N SER A 27 -1.61 -9.17 -4.21
CA SER A 27 -1.89 -7.76 -3.88
C SER A 27 -3.37 -7.49 -3.58
N PRO A 28 -4.35 -7.98 -4.38
CA PRO A 28 -5.77 -7.79 -4.07
C PRO A 28 -6.19 -8.50 -2.78
N VAL A 29 -5.56 -9.64 -2.44
CA VAL A 29 -5.83 -10.36 -1.20
C VAL A 29 -5.40 -9.52 0.01
N ALA A 30 -4.21 -8.92 -0.03
CA ALA A 30 -3.74 -8.00 1.01
C ALA A 30 -4.68 -6.81 1.16
N VAL A 31 -4.96 -6.12 0.05
CA VAL A 31 -5.81 -4.91 0.05
C VAL A 31 -7.21 -5.21 0.57
N ARG A 32 -7.85 -6.30 0.12
CA ARG A 32 -9.17 -6.72 0.62
C ARG A 32 -9.16 -7.01 2.10
N THR A 33 -8.11 -7.65 2.61
CA THR A 33 -7.98 -7.98 4.03
C THR A 33 -7.86 -6.73 4.89
N VAL A 34 -7.10 -5.73 4.43
CA VAL A 34 -6.97 -4.42 5.08
C VAL A 34 -8.34 -3.71 5.10
N LEU A 35 -8.97 -3.56 3.94
CA LEU A 35 -10.23 -2.81 3.83
C LEU A 35 -11.39 -3.49 4.59
N ARG A 36 -11.37 -4.82 4.73
CA ARG A 36 -12.36 -5.54 5.54
C ARG A 36 -12.28 -5.21 7.02
N GLN A 37 -11.18 -4.67 7.53
CA GLN A 37 -11.10 -4.27 8.94
C GLN A 37 -11.78 -2.92 9.23
N LEU A 38 -12.13 -2.16 8.20
CA LEU A 38 -12.93 -0.96 8.40
C LEU A 38 -14.28 -1.32 8.99
N GLU A 39 -14.78 -0.48 9.89
CA GLU A 39 -16.12 -0.68 10.43
C GLU A 39 -17.17 -0.42 9.34
N PRO A 40 -18.36 -1.04 9.40
CA PRO A 40 -19.39 -0.87 8.38
C PRO A 40 -19.76 0.60 8.10
N GLU A 41 -19.70 1.46 9.11
CA GLU A 41 -20.00 2.89 9.07
C GLU A 41 -18.83 3.77 8.60
N ASP A 42 -17.60 3.25 8.62
CA ASP A 42 -16.41 4.00 8.20
C ASP A 42 -16.44 4.26 6.69
N LYS A 43 -16.19 5.50 6.27
CA LYS A 43 -15.91 5.85 4.88
C LYS A 43 -14.40 5.85 4.67
N ALA A 44 -13.89 5.25 3.59
CA ALA A 44 -12.47 5.33 3.29
C ALA A 44 -12.17 6.35 2.19
N VAL A 45 -11.07 7.08 2.35
CA VAL A 45 -10.37 7.74 1.25
C VAL A 45 -9.11 6.93 0.99
N VAL A 46 -9.08 6.27 -0.16
CA VAL A 46 -7.99 5.40 -0.56
C VAL A 46 -7.13 6.08 -1.60
N CYS A 47 -5.82 6.00 -1.44
CA CYS A 47 -4.87 6.36 -2.48
C CYS A 47 -3.99 5.15 -2.81
N SER A 48 -3.64 4.98 -4.08
CA SER A 48 -2.60 4.04 -4.48
C SER A 48 -1.50 4.77 -5.21
N ALA A 49 -0.24 4.51 -4.84
CA ALA A 49 0.89 4.85 -5.69
C ALA A 49 0.76 4.10 -7.02
N THR A 50 1.19 4.73 -8.12
CA THR A 50 1.22 4.09 -9.46
C THR A 50 1.97 2.76 -9.38
N SER A 51 1.31 1.68 -9.75
CA SER A 51 1.80 0.31 -9.48
C SER A 51 0.86 -0.72 -10.11
N CYS A 52 1.18 -2.03 -10.01
CA CYS A 52 0.26 -3.08 -10.46
C CYS A 52 -1.14 -2.93 -9.90
N LEU A 53 -1.26 -2.55 -8.61
CA LEU A 53 -2.54 -2.39 -7.96
C LEU A 53 -3.34 -1.27 -8.63
N GLU A 54 -2.75 -0.09 -8.75
CA GLU A 54 -3.41 1.07 -9.34
C GLU A 54 -3.82 0.80 -10.80
N VAL A 55 -2.86 0.47 -11.68
CA VAL A 55 -3.09 0.30 -13.12
C VAL A 55 -4.09 -0.81 -13.46
N SER A 56 -4.28 -1.79 -12.56
CA SER A 56 -5.15 -2.93 -12.82
C SER A 56 -6.51 -2.81 -12.15
N THR A 57 -6.64 -1.98 -11.11
CA THR A 57 -7.89 -1.79 -10.35
C THR A 57 -8.60 -0.48 -10.67
N PHE A 58 -7.91 0.48 -11.32
CA PHE A 58 -8.47 1.77 -11.72
C PHE A 58 -8.20 2.02 -13.21
N MET A 59 -8.91 1.32 -14.10
CA MET A 59 -8.76 1.47 -15.55
C MET A 59 -9.97 2.17 -16.13
N TYR A 60 -9.76 3.39 -16.63
CA TYR A 60 -10.83 4.15 -17.26
C TYR A 60 -11.61 3.34 -18.31
N PRO A 61 -12.96 3.38 -18.30
CA PRO A 61 -13.83 4.18 -17.43
C PRO A 61 -14.24 3.48 -16.11
N TYR A 62 -13.63 2.35 -15.76
CA TYR A 62 -14.03 1.49 -14.65
C TYR A 62 -13.12 1.61 -13.42
N THR A 63 -13.68 1.31 -12.26
CA THR A 63 -12.95 1.20 -10.99
C THR A 63 -13.43 -0.02 -10.21
N ALA A 64 -12.50 -0.71 -9.55
CA ALA A 64 -12.82 -1.78 -8.61
C ALA A 64 -12.99 -1.25 -7.17
N TRP A 65 -12.74 0.03 -6.92
CA TRP A 65 -12.83 0.65 -5.60
C TRP A 65 -14.27 1.08 -5.32
N GLN A 66 -14.82 0.62 -4.20
CA GLN A 66 -16.16 0.98 -3.74
C GLN A 66 -16.17 2.25 -2.87
N ASP A 67 -15.06 2.51 -2.18
CA ASP A 67 -14.81 3.73 -1.42
C ASP A 67 -14.21 4.83 -2.32
N SER A 68 -14.08 6.06 -1.79
CA SER A 68 -13.44 7.15 -2.53
C SER A 68 -11.99 6.80 -2.86
N PHE A 69 -11.61 6.90 -4.13
CA PHE A 69 -10.27 6.63 -4.60
C PHE A 69 -9.65 7.87 -5.22
N ILE A 70 -8.41 8.17 -4.83
CA ILE A 70 -7.61 9.26 -5.41
C ILE A 70 -6.27 8.72 -5.91
N HIS A 71 -5.97 8.99 -7.17
CA HIS A 71 -4.67 8.75 -7.76
C HIS A 71 -3.98 10.08 -8.07
N ASN A 72 -2.64 10.08 -7.96
CA ASN A 72 -1.82 11.23 -8.32
C ASN A 72 -0.58 10.76 -9.08
N ALA A 73 0.50 10.44 -8.38
CA ALA A 73 1.73 9.95 -9.01
C ALA A 73 2.35 8.78 -8.23
N PHE A 74 3.46 8.27 -8.75
CA PHE A 74 4.13 7.11 -8.19
C PHE A 74 4.80 7.41 -6.84
N GLU A 75 5.36 8.61 -6.73
CA GLU A 75 6.23 9.05 -5.64
C GLU A 75 5.51 9.70 -4.47
N ASN A 76 4.20 9.97 -4.58
CA ASN A 76 3.53 10.92 -3.69
C ASN A 76 2.22 10.45 -3.06
N ALA A 77 1.94 9.13 -3.00
CA ALA A 77 0.70 8.62 -2.40
C ALA A 77 0.50 9.08 -0.94
N ALA A 78 1.55 9.01 -0.11
CA ALA A 78 1.49 9.46 1.29
C ALA A 78 1.28 10.98 1.42
N ALA A 79 1.93 11.78 0.56
CA ALA A 79 1.74 13.22 0.53
C ALA A 79 0.33 13.60 0.04
N THR A 80 -0.20 12.89 -0.96
CA THR A 80 -1.55 13.08 -1.49
C THR A 80 -2.60 12.85 -0.40
N LEU A 81 -2.48 11.76 0.35
CA LEU A 81 -3.37 11.49 1.49
C LEU A 81 -3.16 12.45 2.66
N SER A 82 -1.94 12.93 2.89
CA SER A 82 -1.66 13.95 3.91
C SER A 82 -2.49 15.21 3.63
N GLY A 83 -2.57 15.62 2.36
CA GLY A 83 -3.40 16.74 1.92
C GLY A 83 -4.89 16.47 2.09
N ALA A 84 -5.37 15.27 1.71
CA ALA A 84 -6.76 14.88 1.87
C ALA A 84 -7.21 14.83 3.34
N GLU A 85 -6.38 14.26 4.23
CA GLU A 85 -6.60 14.21 5.67
C GLU A 85 -6.62 15.62 6.29
N THR A 86 -5.70 16.48 5.87
CA THR A 86 -5.66 17.88 6.33
C THR A 86 -6.90 18.65 5.89
N ALA A 87 -7.33 18.47 4.64
CA ALA A 87 -8.56 19.08 4.13
C ALA A 87 -9.79 18.59 4.90
N TYR A 88 -9.87 17.28 5.16
CA TYR A 88 -10.94 16.70 5.98
C TYR A 88 -11.00 17.32 7.37
N ARG A 89 -9.87 17.42 8.09
CA ARG A 89 -9.81 18.07 9.41
C ARG A 89 -10.26 19.52 9.37
N ALA A 90 -9.85 20.26 8.35
CA ALA A 90 -10.26 21.65 8.17
C ALA A 90 -11.77 21.78 7.94
N LEU A 91 -12.36 20.90 7.13
CA LEU A 91 -13.79 20.87 6.85
C LEU A 91 -14.62 20.43 8.07
N LYS A 92 -14.15 19.41 8.80
CA LYS A 92 -14.79 18.93 10.04
C LYS A 92 -14.78 20.01 11.13
N LYS A 93 -13.65 20.70 11.32
CA LYS A 93 -13.54 21.84 12.25
C LYS A 93 -14.50 22.99 11.91
N ARG A 94 -14.84 23.16 10.63
CA ARG A 94 -15.80 24.17 10.15
C ARG A 94 -17.25 23.71 10.15
N GLY A 95 -17.54 22.50 10.65
CA GLY A 95 -18.89 21.93 10.65
C GLY A 95 -19.44 21.67 9.24
N LYS A 96 -18.58 21.45 8.24
CA LYS A 96 -18.99 21.16 6.85
C LYS A 96 -19.14 19.67 6.56
N ILE A 97 -18.58 18.82 7.40
CA ILE A 97 -18.61 17.36 7.29
C ILE A 97 -18.71 16.79 8.71
N ASP A 98 -19.76 15.99 8.95
CA ASP A 98 -19.95 15.29 10.22
C ASP A 98 -19.45 13.83 10.17
N ASP A 99 -19.44 13.23 8.99
CA ASP A 99 -18.97 11.86 8.75
C ASP A 99 -17.54 11.60 9.24
N THR A 100 -17.27 10.33 9.53
CA THR A 100 -15.93 9.83 9.87
C THR A 100 -15.29 9.20 8.64
N TYR A 101 -14.10 9.70 8.29
CA TYR A 101 -13.31 9.19 7.18
C TYR A 101 -12.00 8.58 7.69
N LYS A 102 -11.60 7.46 7.07
CA LYS A 102 -10.31 6.80 7.27
C LYS A 102 -9.44 7.00 6.03
N PHE A 103 -8.16 7.30 6.24
CA PHE A 103 -7.21 7.59 5.16
C PHE A 103 -6.25 6.41 5.00
N ILE A 104 -6.27 5.76 3.84
CA ILE A 104 -5.47 4.54 3.60
C ILE A 104 -4.69 4.67 2.29
N ALA A 105 -3.37 4.66 2.39
CA ALA A 105 -2.46 4.63 1.25
C ALA A 105 -2.04 3.18 0.97
N PHE A 106 -2.00 2.80 -0.30
CA PHE A 106 -1.35 1.57 -0.75
C PHE A 106 -0.17 1.91 -1.64
N GLY A 107 0.94 1.20 -1.44
CA GLY A 107 2.12 1.28 -2.28
C GLY A 107 2.68 -0.11 -2.55
N GLY A 108 3.13 -0.33 -3.78
CA GLY A 108 4.08 -1.42 -4.03
C GLY A 108 5.42 -1.11 -3.38
N ASP A 109 6.33 -2.08 -3.39
CA ASP A 109 7.67 -1.91 -2.86
C ASP A 109 8.44 -0.77 -3.53
N GLY A 110 8.37 -0.62 -4.85
CA GLY A 110 8.98 0.52 -5.56
C GLY A 110 8.46 1.89 -5.12
N GLY A 111 7.15 2.00 -4.88
CA GLY A 111 6.50 3.23 -4.40
C GLY A 111 6.72 3.52 -2.92
N THR A 112 7.32 2.57 -2.18
CA THR A 112 7.47 2.67 -0.73
C THR A 112 8.94 2.68 -0.30
N TYR A 113 9.72 1.71 -0.77
CA TYR A 113 11.14 1.55 -0.42
C TYR A 113 12.04 2.50 -1.20
N ASP A 114 11.60 2.96 -2.38
CA ASP A 114 12.40 3.76 -3.30
C ASP A 114 11.78 5.13 -3.51
N ILE A 115 11.07 5.35 -4.62
CA ILE A 115 10.75 6.70 -5.11
C ILE A 115 9.77 7.44 -4.18
N GLY A 116 8.82 6.73 -3.56
CA GLY A 116 7.87 7.32 -2.63
C GLY A 116 8.32 7.34 -1.17
N PHE A 117 9.54 6.88 -0.87
CA PHE A 117 10.04 6.84 0.50
C PHE A 117 10.09 8.23 1.15
N GLN A 118 10.50 9.26 0.40
CA GLN A 118 10.53 10.63 0.90
C GLN A 118 9.14 11.14 1.32
N SER A 119 8.11 10.85 0.50
CA SER A 119 6.75 11.31 0.82
C SER A 119 6.16 10.54 2.00
N LEU A 120 6.45 9.25 2.11
CA LEU A 120 6.11 8.42 3.27
C LEU A 120 6.78 8.95 4.54
N SER A 121 8.11 9.11 4.52
CA SER A 121 8.89 9.61 5.65
C SER A 121 8.36 10.95 6.15
N GLY A 122 8.12 11.91 5.25
CA GLY A 122 7.56 13.21 5.63
C GLY A 122 6.13 13.12 6.18
N ALA A 123 5.29 12.20 5.68
CA ALA A 123 3.94 12.00 6.21
C ALA A 123 3.96 11.42 7.63
N MET A 124 4.86 10.47 7.89
CA MET A 124 5.06 9.86 9.20
C MET A 124 5.65 10.87 10.20
N GLU A 125 6.63 11.68 9.78
CA GLU A 125 7.22 12.75 10.60
C GLU A 125 6.17 13.78 11.04
N ARG A 126 5.25 14.16 10.16
CA ARG A 126 4.17 15.10 10.47
C ARG A 126 3.04 14.50 11.33
N GLY A 127 3.05 13.19 11.57
CA GLY A 127 2.05 12.52 12.39
C GLY A 127 0.64 12.59 11.82
N HIS A 128 0.49 12.51 10.49
CA HIS A 128 -0.84 12.45 9.87
C HIS A 128 -1.59 11.19 10.31
N ASP A 129 -2.90 11.32 10.57
CA ASP A 129 -3.77 10.20 10.93
C ASP A 129 -4.15 9.40 9.68
N MET A 130 -3.25 8.50 9.27
CA MET A 130 -3.43 7.63 8.11
C MET A 130 -2.76 6.27 8.33
N VAL A 131 -3.22 5.28 7.55
CA VAL A 131 -2.55 3.99 7.41
C VAL A 131 -1.85 3.96 6.06
N TYR A 132 -0.55 3.68 6.04
CA TYR A 132 0.19 3.37 4.82
C TYR A 132 0.49 1.87 4.77
N VAL A 133 0.08 1.21 3.69
CA VAL A 133 0.29 -0.21 3.47
C VAL A 133 1.22 -0.42 2.29
N CYS A 134 2.41 -0.94 2.58
CA CYS A 134 3.27 -1.52 1.56
C CYS A 134 2.83 -2.96 1.27
N TYR A 135 2.30 -3.22 0.08
CA TYR A 135 2.19 -4.61 -0.39
C TYR A 135 3.50 -4.95 -1.10
N ASP A 136 4.37 -5.66 -0.38
CA ASP A 136 5.72 -5.92 -0.84
C ASP A 136 5.74 -7.18 -1.74
N ASN A 137 5.84 -6.97 -3.05
CA ASN A 137 6.03 -8.03 -4.04
C ASN A 137 7.45 -8.06 -4.61
N GLU A 138 8.41 -7.40 -3.93
CA GLU A 138 9.86 -7.56 -4.11
C GLU A 138 10.46 -7.21 -5.48
N ALA A 139 9.71 -6.53 -6.35
CA ALA A 139 10.22 -5.94 -7.59
C ALA A 139 9.22 -4.89 -8.12
N TYR A 140 9.68 -4.03 -9.03
CA TYR A 140 8.78 -3.22 -9.85
C TYR A 140 8.05 -4.12 -10.85
N MET A 141 7.00 -4.79 -10.39
CA MET A 141 6.30 -5.82 -11.16
C MET A 141 5.63 -5.25 -12.42
N ASN A 142 4.98 -4.08 -12.29
CA ASN A 142 4.16 -3.52 -13.38
C ASN A 142 4.98 -3.18 -14.62
N THR A 143 6.20 -2.70 -14.43
CA THR A 143 7.07 -2.23 -15.51
C THR A 143 7.85 -3.37 -16.16
N GLY A 144 7.67 -4.61 -15.71
CA GLY A 144 8.42 -5.78 -16.21
C GLY A 144 9.49 -6.27 -15.25
N ILE A 145 9.15 -6.42 -13.97
CA ILE A 145 9.96 -7.10 -12.95
C ILE A 145 11.38 -6.50 -12.87
N GLN A 146 11.48 -5.18 -12.68
CA GLN A 146 12.76 -4.52 -12.41
C GLN A 146 13.14 -4.61 -10.93
N ARG A 147 14.44 -4.64 -10.63
CA ARG A 147 14.96 -4.61 -9.26
C ARG A 147 14.55 -3.35 -8.51
N SER A 148 14.17 -3.53 -7.25
CA SER A 148 13.89 -2.48 -6.26
C SER A 148 14.82 -2.58 -5.04
N SER A 149 14.71 -1.64 -4.09
CA SER A 149 15.37 -1.81 -2.79
C SER A 149 14.83 -2.98 -1.98
N SER A 150 13.60 -3.43 -2.25
CA SER A 150 12.98 -4.57 -1.56
C SER A 150 13.41 -5.93 -2.13
N THR A 151 13.81 -5.98 -3.40
CA THR A 151 14.28 -7.22 -4.06
C THR A 151 15.32 -7.97 -3.19
N PRO A 152 15.19 -9.28 -2.94
CA PRO A 152 16.16 -10.04 -2.16
C PRO A 152 17.56 -10.06 -2.78
N HIS A 153 18.56 -10.34 -1.94
CA HIS A 153 19.93 -10.55 -2.40
C HIS A 153 19.98 -11.73 -3.37
N PHE A 154 20.71 -11.57 -4.48
CA PHE A 154 20.84 -12.53 -5.58
C PHE A 154 19.56 -12.88 -6.34
N ALA A 155 18.44 -12.18 -6.09
CA ALA A 155 17.23 -12.38 -6.88
C ALA A 155 17.43 -11.91 -8.33
N ASP A 156 16.80 -12.66 -9.24
CA ASP A 156 16.77 -12.40 -10.67
C ASP A 156 15.68 -11.38 -11.02
N THR A 157 16.07 -10.34 -11.77
CA THR A 157 15.14 -9.32 -12.29
C THR A 157 15.62 -8.83 -13.65
N THR A 158 14.78 -8.12 -14.41
CA THR A 158 15.17 -7.63 -15.74
C THR A 158 16.29 -6.59 -15.72
N THR A 159 16.54 -5.93 -14.59
CA THR A 159 17.64 -4.97 -14.39
C THR A 159 18.77 -5.49 -13.51
N SER A 160 18.62 -6.68 -12.93
CA SER A 160 19.67 -7.41 -12.23
C SER A 160 19.58 -8.90 -12.56
N PRO A 161 19.92 -9.30 -13.80
CA PRO A 161 19.74 -10.67 -14.23
C PRO A 161 20.73 -11.60 -13.54
N VAL A 162 20.30 -12.82 -13.22
CA VAL A 162 21.19 -13.90 -12.76
C VAL A 162 21.89 -14.54 -13.95
N GLY A 163 23.21 -14.58 -13.91
CA GLY A 163 24.05 -15.16 -14.94
C GLY A 163 25.50 -15.34 -14.48
N LYS A 164 26.38 -15.74 -15.39
CA LYS A 164 27.79 -16.05 -15.07
C LYS A 164 28.59 -14.85 -14.53
N VAL A 165 28.20 -13.63 -14.92
CA VAL A 165 28.91 -12.38 -14.58
C VAL A 165 28.17 -11.59 -13.49
N VAL A 166 26.84 -11.57 -13.54
CA VAL A 166 25.99 -10.84 -12.59
C VAL A 166 25.16 -11.88 -11.82
N PRO A 167 25.33 -12.02 -10.50
CA PRO A 167 24.63 -13.04 -9.73
C PRO A 167 23.24 -12.55 -9.26
N GLY A 168 22.58 -11.66 -10.00
CA GLY A 168 21.38 -10.96 -9.55
C GLY A 168 21.68 -9.71 -8.70
N LYS A 169 20.74 -9.31 -7.85
CA LYS A 169 20.90 -8.11 -6.99
C LYS A 169 22.00 -8.28 -5.95
N LEU A 170 23.01 -7.40 -5.96
CA LEU A 170 24.12 -7.44 -5.01
C LEU A 170 23.84 -6.84 -3.63
N GLN A 171 22.81 -6.01 -3.48
CA GLN A 171 22.47 -5.41 -2.18
C GLN A 171 21.44 -6.25 -1.43
N ASN A 172 21.56 -6.28 -0.10
CA ASN A 172 20.51 -6.83 0.75
C ASN A 172 19.19 -6.07 0.59
N LYS A 173 18.09 -6.71 0.98
CA LYS A 173 16.79 -6.06 1.10
C LYS A 173 16.90 -4.93 2.12
N LYS A 174 16.43 -3.73 1.76
CA LYS A 174 16.37 -2.59 2.68
C LYS A 174 15.38 -2.91 3.80
N ASP A 175 15.74 -2.66 5.05
CA ASP A 175 14.81 -2.85 6.18
C ASP A 175 13.91 -1.62 6.33
N LEU A 176 12.79 -1.60 5.60
CA LEU A 176 11.82 -0.50 5.67
C LEU A 176 11.22 -0.37 7.07
N THR A 177 10.92 -1.49 7.72
CA THR A 177 10.25 -1.50 9.03
C THR A 177 11.10 -0.85 10.10
N ALA A 178 12.40 -1.15 10.16
CA ALA A 178 13.32 -0.49 11.08
C ALA A 178 13.39 1.03 10.82
N ILE A 179 13.44 1.45 9.55
CA ILE A 179 13.50 2.86 9.17
C ILE A 179 12.20 3.60 9.57
N ILE A 180 11.04 3.00 9.34
CA ILE A 180 9.76 3.61 9.73
C ILE A 180 9.59 3.61 11.26
N ALA A 181 10.02 2.55 11.96
CA ALA A 181 10.03 2.52 13.42
C ALA A 181 10.88 3.65 14.02
N ALA A 182 11.98 4.02 13.37
CA ALA A 182 12.82 5.14 13.80
C ALA A 182 12.13 6.51 13.74
N HIS A 183 10.99 6.65 13.06
CA HIS A 183 10.16 7.86 13.12
C HIS A 183 9.36 7.97 14.43
N ASN A 184 9.39 6.95 15.31
CA ASN A 184 8.64 6.87 16.56
C ASN A 184 7.12 7.03 16.38
N ILE A 185 6.58 6.49 15.28
CA ILE A 185 5.14 6.50 15.02
C ILE A 185 4.41 5.46 15.90
N PRO A 186 3.10 5.64 16.14
CA PRO A 186 2.36 4.78 17.07
C PRO A 186 2.31 3.29 16.70
N TYR A 187 2.47 2.94 15.43
CA TYR A 187 2.37 1.57 14.96
C TYR A 187 3.20 1.31 13.69
N VAL A 188 3.96 0.22 13.72
CA VAL A 188 4.64 -0.37 12.56
C VAL A 188 4.57 -1.88 12.71
N ALA A 189 4.21 -2.59 11.65
CA ALA A 189 4.21 -4.05 11.64
C ALA A 189 4.51 -4.60 10.25
N GLN A 190 4.91 -5.87 10.22
CA GLN A 190 4.98 -6.68 9.01
C GLN A 190 4.01 -7.85 9.16
N SER A 191 3.33 -8.22 8.07
CA SER A 191 2.56 -9.46 8.01
C SER A 191 2.78 -10.18 6.68
N THR A 192 2.59 -11.50 6.68
CA THR A 192 2.54 -12.33 5.48
C THR A 192 1.19 -13.07 5.47
N PHE A 193 0.81 -13.61 4.32
CA PHE A 193 -0.41 -14.44 4.20
C PHE A 193 -0.25 -15.81 4.85
N ILE A 194 1.00 -16.28 5.04
CA ILE A 194 1.32 -17.62 5.53
C ILE A 194 2.16 -17.55 6.82
N GLY A 195 1.53 -17.90 7.94
CA GLY A 195 2.19 -17.93 9.26
C GLY A 195 2.30 -16.57 9.94
N ASN A 196 2.61 -16.59 11.24
CA ASN A 196 3.11 -15.40 11.93
C ASN A 196 4.61 -15.30 11.65
N PHE A 197 5.12 -14.10 11.40
CA PHE A 197 6.56 -13.85 11.47
C PHE A 197 7.04 -14.25 12.87
N LYS A 198 7.62 -15.44 12.98
CA LYS A 198 8.37 -15.89 14.16
C LYS A 198 9.84 -15.65 13.91
#